data_AF-H1SIN7-F1
#
_entry.id   AF-H1SIN7-F1
#
_cell.length_a   1.000
_cell.length_b   1.000
_cell.length_c   1.000
_cell.angle_alpha   90.00
_cell.angle_beta   90.00
_cell.angle_gamma   90.00
#
_symmetry.space_group_name_H-M   'P 1'
#
loop_
_entity.id
_entity.type
_entity.pdbx_description
1 polymer ?
#
loop_
_entity_poly.entity_id
_entity_poly.type
_entity_poly.pdbx_seq_one_letter_code
_entity_poly.pdbx_strand_id
1 'polypeptide(L)'
;MESHIAIGAAHWAYLAGVITIVLTMVFRANVVVPAIVATFLVTLAWTHSPVSALASIFNASFVAARELFNIFLVIALMTALLNALKSLRSDVRMVEPFRAVMKNGHAAYFMLAAITYTISLFFWPTPA
;
A
#
# COMPACT_ATOMS: atom_id res chain seq x y z
N MET A 1 -10.50 31.46 -2.41
CA MET A 1 -10.63 31.51 -3.89
C MET A 1 -10.32 30.12 -4.38
N GLU A 2 -11.34 29.29 -4.58
CA GLU A 2 -11.13 27.99 -5.21
C GLU A 2 -10.79 28.23 -6.67
N SER A 3 -9.51 28.09 -7.00
CA SER A 3 -9.05 28.06 -8.38
C SER A 3 -9.66 26.83 -9.04
N HIS A 4 -10.64 27.03 -9.91
CA HIS A 4 -11.07 26.00 -10.84
C HIS A 4 -9.82 25.43 -11.54
N ILE A 5 -9.44 24.20 -11.19
CA ILE A 5 -8.31 23.52 -11.81
C ILE A 5 -8.76 23.15 -13.22
N ALA A 6 -8.40 24.01 -14.19
CA ALA A 6 -8.64 23.71 -15.60
C ALA A 6 -7.85 22.44 -15.96
N ILE A 7 -8.53 21.44 -16.51
CA ILE A 7 -7.91 20.17 -16.91
C ILE A 7 -6.97 20.45 -18.09
N GLY A 8 -5.69 20.61 -17.78
CA GLY A 8 -4.63 20.82 -18.77
C GLY A 8 -4.06 19.53 -19.36
N ALA A 9 -3.15 19.66 -20.32
CA ALA A 9 -2.50 18.54 -21.01
C ALA A 9 -1.81 17.53 -20.06
N ALA A 10 -1.24 18.01 -18.94
CA ALA A 10 -0.60 17.17 -17.93
C ALA A 10 -1.59 16.20 -17.24
N HIS A 11 -2.84 16.61 -17.02
CA HIS A 11 -3.85 15.76 -16.39
C HIS A 11 -4.26 14.60 -17.32
N TRP A 12 -4.41 14.88 -18.62
CA TRP A 12 -4.68 13.85 -19.63
C TRP A 12 -3.49 12.91 -19.83
N ALA A 13 -2.26 13.44 -19.82
CA ALA A 13 -1.05 12.63 -19.85
C ALA A 13 -0.96 11.71 -18.62
N TYR A 14 -1.35 12.20 -17.43
CA TYR A 14 -1.39 11.41 -16.22
C TYR A 14 -2.44 10.30 -16.30
N LEU A 15 -3.66 10.63 -16.71
CA LEU A 15 -4.74 9.65 -16.85
C LEU A 15 -4.36 8.55 -17.87
N ALA A 16 -3.82 8.92 -19.02
CA ALA A 16 -3.35 7.96 -20.02
C ALA A 16 -2.20 7.09 -19.48
N GLY A 17 -1.28 7.69 -18.72
CA GLY A 17 -0.19 6.97 -18.05
C GLY A 17 -0.69 5.93 -17.05
N VAL A 18 -1.63 6.31 -16.18
CA VAL A 18 -2.25 5.41 -15.19
C VAL A 18 -3.00 4.27 -15.88
N ILE A 19 -3.80 4.57 -16.90
CA ILE A 19 -4.52 3.53 -17.68
C ILE A 19 -3.51 2.56 -18.30
N THR A 20 -2.43 3.07 -18.90
CA THR A 20 -1.39 2.23 -19.50
C THR A 20 -0.74 1.32 -18.45
N ILE A 21 -0.39 1.85 -17.28
CA ILE A 21 0.16 1.07 -16.16
C ILE A 21 -0.81 -0.04 -15.73
N VAL A 22 -2.07 0.30 -15.48
CA VAL A 22 -3.10 -0.69 -15.07
C VAL A 22 -3.27 -1.77 -16.14
N LEU A 23 -3.31 -1.38 -17.41
CA LEU A 23 -3.43 -2.32 -18.53
C LEU A 23 -2.23 -3.26 -18.59
N THR A 24 -1.00 -2.76 -18.40
CA THR A 24 0.19 -3.61 -18.32
C THR A 24 0.19 -4.55 -17.11
N MET A 25 -0.38 -4.12 -15.97
CA MET A 25 -0.59 -4.98 -14.80
C MET A 25 -1.57 -6.12 -15.11
N VAL A 26 -2.68 -5.82 -15.79
CA VAL A 26 -3.69 -6.83 -16.19
C VAL A 26 -3.06 -7.88 -17.11
N PHE A 27 -2.22 -7.45 -18.05
CA PHE A 27 -1.46 -8.35 -18.93
C PHE A 27 -0.26 -9.01 -18.27
N ARG A 28 -0.03 -8.80 -16.96
CA ARG A 28 1.12 -9.32 -16.20
C ARG A 28 2.48 -8.96 -16.85
N ALA A 29 2.54 -7.82 -17.54
CA ALA A 29 3.73 -7.32 -18.21
C ALA A 29 4.57 -6.43 -17.27
N ASN A 30 5.78 -6.07 -17.68
CA ASN A 30 6.66 -5.21 -16.90
C ASN A 30 6.12 -3.78 -16.82
N VAL A 31 5.75 -3.34 -15.60
CA VAL A 31 5.13 -2.04 -15.32
C VAL A 31 6.14 -0.89 -15.28
N VAL A 32 7.43 -1.19 -15.10
CA VAL A 32 8.49 -0.19 -14.90
C VAL A 32 8.63 0.73 -16.13
N VAL A 33 8.62 0.16 -17.33
CA VAL A 33 8.79 0.94 -18.57
C VAL A 33 7.63 1.93 -18.78
N PRO A 34 6.34 1.52 -18.72
CA PRO A 34 5.22 2.45 -18.71
C PRO A 34 5.30 3.52 -17.63
N ALA A 35 5.72 3.17 -16.42
CA ALA A 35 5.81 4.12 -15.30
C ALA A 35 6.86 5.22 -15.54
N ILE A 36 8.03 4.86 -16.06
CA ILE A 36 9.10 5.83 -16.40
C ILE A 36 8.62 6.77 -17.51
N VAL A 37 8.02 6.21 -18.58
CA VAL A 37 7.51 7.00 -19.72
C VAL A 37 6.37 7.92 -19.28
N ALA A 38 5.42 7.43 -18.49
CA ALA A 38 4.32 8.23 -17.97
C ALA A 38 4.83 9.38 -17.09
N THR A 39 5.77 9.10 -16.18
CA THR A 39 6.36 10.14 -15.31
C THR A 39 7.03 11.23 -16.14
N PHE A 40 7.80 10.85 -17.16
CA PHE A 40 8.45 11.78 -18.08
C PHE A 40 7.45 12.63 -18.87
N LEU A 41 6.42 12.02 -19.47
CA LEU A 41 5.42 12.73 -20.28
C LEU A 41 4.60 13.71 -19.45
N VAL A 42 4.21 13.32 -18.22
CA VAL A 42 3.47 14.19 -17.29
C VAL A 42 4.30 15.40 -16.89
N THR A 43 5.56 15.19 -16.50
CA THR A 43 6.42 16.32 -16.11
C THR A 43 6.89 17.16 -17.28
N LEU A 44 7.03 16.60 -18.47
CA LEU A 44 7.29 17.37 -19.68
C LEU A 44 6.09 18.28 -20.01
N ALA A 45 4.86 17.76 -19.91
CA ALA A 45 3.65 18.52 -20.13
C ALA A 45 3.40 19.62 -19.07
N TRP A 46 3.99 19.46 -17.88
CA TRP A 46 3.88 20.44 -16.78
C TRP A 46 4.99 21.49 -16.80
N THR A 47 6.25 21.08 -16.95
CA THR A 47 7.42 21.96 -16.81
C THR A 47 7.91 22.51 -18.16
N HIS A 48 7.46 21.95 -19.29
CA HIS A 48 7.89 22.31 -20.66
C HIS A 48 9.40 22.21 -20.92
N SER A 49 10.17 21.58 -20.02
CA SER A 49 11.62 21.42 -20.13
C SER A 49 12.00 19.92 -20.11
N PRO A 50 12.69 19.42 -21.15
CA PRO A 50 13.09 18.01 -21.22
C PRO A 50 14.13 17.63 -20.15
N VAL A 51 14.97 18.59 -19.74
CA VAL A 51 15.97 18.36 -18.68
C VAL A 51 15.28 18.13 -17.33
N SER A 52 14.25 18.92 -17.03
CA SER A 52 13.46 18.76 -15.80
C SER A 52 12.66 17.46 -15.81
N ALA A 53 12.06 17.09 -16.95
CA ALA A 53 11.33 15.83 -17.09
C ALA A 53 12.22 14.60 -16.86
N LEU A 54 13.46 14.61 -17.38
CA LEU A 54 14.42 13.53 -17.12
C LEU A 54 14.83 13.47 -15.63
N ALA A 55 15.11 14.63 -15.03
CA ALA A 55 15.41 14.71 -13.60
C ALA A 55 14.24 14.23 -12.73
N SER A 56 12.99 14.40 -13.19
CA SER A 56 11.81 13.94 -12.47
C SER A 56 11.73 12.42 -12.33
N ILE A 57 12.28 11.64 -13.26
CA ILE A 57 12.31 10.17 -13.14
C ILE A 57 13.13 9.76 -11.92
N PHE A 58 14.29 10.38 -11.73
CA PHE A 58 15.14 10.11 -10.57
C PHE A 58 14.52 10.62 -9.27
N ASN A 59 13.96 11.83 -9.30
CA ASN A 59 13.24 12.39 -8.13
C ASN A 59 12.03 11.53 -7.74
N ALA A 60 11.29 10.99 -8.72
CA ALA A 60 10.17 10.09 -8.46
C ALA A 60 10.62 8.84 -7.69
N SER A 61 11.80 8.27 -7.99
CA SER A 61 12.36 7.15 -7.23
C SER A 61 12.68 7.52 -5.78
N PHE A 62 13.22 8.72 -5.52
CA PHE A 62 13.45 9.21 -4.15
C PHE A 62 12.13 9.44 -3.40
N VAL A 63 11.11 9.99 -4.08
CA VAL A 63 9.77 10.15 -3.50
C VAL A 63 9.17 8.78 -3.15
N ALA A 64 9.20 7.82 -4.08
CA ALA A 64 8.71 6.46 -3.84
C ALA A 64 9.44 5.77 -2.68
N ALA A 65 10.76 5.93 -2.59
CA ALA A 65 11.55 5.39 -1.49
C ALA A 65 11.14 6.00 -0.14
N ARG A 66 10.86 7.31 -0.09
CA ARG A 66 10.40 8.00 1.13
C ARG A 66 9.02 7.51 1.57
N GLU A 67 8.08 7.39 0.63
CA GLU A 67 6.73 6.87 0.93
C GLU A 67 6.80 5.44 1.44
N LEU A 68 7.63 4.59 0.81
CA LEU A 68 7.81 3.21 1.24
C LEU A 68 8.51 3.09 2.60
N PHE A 69 9.46 3.99 2.90
CA PHE A 69 10.15 4.00 4.19
C PHE A 69 9.17 4.25 5.35
N ASN A 70 8.17 5.13 5.15
CA ASN A 70 7.12 5.36 6.14
C ASN A 70 6.35 4.06 6.44
N ILE A 71 6.01 3.30 5.39
CA ILE A 71 5.34 2.00 5.51
C ILE A 71 6.22 1.00 6.29
N PHE A 72 7.51 0.91 5.94
CA PHE A 72 8.44 0.03 6.64
C PHE A 72 8.58 0.38 8.13
N LEU A 73 8.62 1.67 8.48
CA LEU A 73 8.66 2.11 9.86
C LEU A 73 7.42 1.65 10.64
N VAL A 74 6.22 1.81 10.07
CA VAL A 74 4.97 1.36 10.68
C VAL A 74 4.97 -0.16 10.87
N ILE A 75 5.36 -0.94 9.85
CA ILE A 75 5.47 -2.41 9.95
C ILE A 75 6.49 -2.81 11.03
N ALA A 76 7.65 -2.14 11.11
CA ALA A 76 8.67 -2.43 12.10
C ALA A 76 8.17 -2.17 13.53
N LEU A 77 7.44 -1.08 13.76
CA LEU A 77 6.81 -0.78 15.05
C LEU A 77 5.71 -1.79 15.40
N MET A 78 4.86 -2.16 14.44
CA MET A 78 3.80 -3.15 14.65
C MET A 78 4.36 -4.55 14.94
N THR A 79 5.39 -4.98 14.23
CA THR A 79 6.06 -6.26 14.50
C THR A 79 6.76 -6.26 15.85
N ALA A 80 7.39 -5.15 16.26
CA ALA A 80 7.95 -5.01 17.61
C ALA A 80 6.88 -5.10 18.70
N LEU A 81 5.73 -4.43 18.51
CA LEU A 81 4.59 -4.50 19.43
C LEU A 81 4.03 -5.93 19.54
N LEU A 82 3.80 -6.59 18.40
CA LEU A 82 3.33 -7.98 18.36
C LEU A 82 4.29 -8.93 19.08
N ASN A 83 5.60 -8.74 18.90
CA ASN A 83 6.62 -9.52 19.62
C ASN A 83 6.60 -9.27 21.13
N ALA A 84 6.41 -8.01 21.57
CA ALA A 84 6.28 -7.66 22.98
C ALA A 84 4.98 -8.23 23.59
N LEU A 85 3.87 -8.23 22.87
CA LEU A 85 2.61 -8.84 23.33
C LEU A 85 2.73 -10.37 23.46
N LYS A 86 3.46 -11.00 22.53
CA LYS A 86 3.74 -12.44 22.57
C LYS A 86 4.61 -12.82 23.77
N SER A 87 5.59 -11.99 24.16
CA SER A 87 6.40 -12.26 25.35
C SER A 87 5.57 -12.22 26.65
N LEU A 88 4.51 -11.43 26.67
CA LEU A 88 3.53 -11.37 27.77
C LEU A 88 2.49 -12.51 27.72
N ARG A 89 2.56 -13.41 26.73
CA ARG A 89 1.56 -14.45 26.43
C ARG A 89 0.15 -13.87 26.24
N SER A 90 0.06 -12.61 25.82
CA SER A 90 -1.22 -11.90 25.63
C SER A 90 -2.03 -12.51 24.49
N ASP A 91 -1.36 -13.04 23.47
CA ASP A 91 -1.95 -13.79 22.35
C ASP A 91 -2.75 -15.01 22.82
N VAL A 92 -2.21 -15.77 23.79
CA VAL A 92 -2.91 -16.93 24.37
C VAL A 92 -4.08 -16.48 25.26
N ARG A 93 -3.85 -15.45 26.08
CA ARG A 93 -4.83 -14.97 27.05
C ARG A 93 -6.04 -14.31 26.38
N MET A 94 -5.87 -13.74 25.20
CA MET A 94 -6.96 -13.18 24.38
C MET A 94 -7.92 -14.24 23.83
N VAL A 95 -7.45 -15.48 23.60
CA VAL A 95 -8.28 -16.57 23.03
C VAL A 95 -8.90 -17.45 24.12
N GLU A 96 -8.32 -17.44 25.32
CA GLU A 96 -8.78 -18.22 26.48
C GLU A 96 -10.30 -18.14 26.79
N PRO A 97 -10.98 -16.98 26.79
CA PRO A 97 -12.42 -16.92 27.07
C PRO A 97 -13.28 -17.57 25.98
N PHE A 98 -12.80 -17.60 24.74
CA PHE A 98 -13.51 -18.19 23.61
C PHE A 98 -13.43 -19.72 23.60
N ARG A 99 -12.47 -20.29 24.33
CA ARG A 99 -12.32 -21.74 24.50
C ARG A 99 -13.57 -22.40 25.09
N ALA A 100 -14.37 -21.67 25.88
CA ALA A 100 -15.63 -22.16 26.44
C ALA A 100 -16.72 -22.45 25.38
N VAL A 101 -16.66 -21.78 24.23
CA VAL A 101 -17.60 -21.94 23.12
C VAL A 101 -17.12 -23.05 22.15
N MET A 102 -15.83 -23.44 22.23
CA MET A 102 -15.18 -24.45 21.36
C MET A 102 -15.46 -25.88 21.84
N LYS A 103 -16.73 -26.27 21.92
CA LYS A 103 -17.13 -27.61 22.41
C LYS A 103 -17.00 -28.72 21.37
N ASN A 104 -17.16 -28.39 20.08
CA ASN A 104 -17.11 -29.32 18.94
C ASN A 104 -16.10 -28.84 17.89
N GLY A 105 -15.52 -29.78 17.10
CA GLY A 105 -14.51 -29.46 16.08
C GLY A 105 -14.96 -28.45 15.02
N HIS A 106 -16.21 -28.55 14.56
CA HIS A 106 -16.77 -27.57 13.60
C HIS A 106 -16.90 -26.17 14.21
N ALA A 107 -17.35 -26.06 15.47
CA ALA A 107 -17.46 -24.78 16.16
C ALA A 107 -16.09 -24.14 16.42
N ALA A 108 -15.09 -24.96 16.74
CA ALA A 108 -13.71 -24.50 16.91
C ALA A 108 -13.15 -23.93 15.59
N TYR A 109 -13.37 -24.59 14.45
CA TYR A 109 -12.91 -24.12 13.14
C TYR A 109 -13.44 -22.73 12.78
N PHE A 110 -14.76 -22.53 12.85
CA PHE A 110 -15.36 -21.24 12.50
C PHE A 110 -14.96 -20.13 13.46
N MET A 111 -14.85 -20.44 14.75
CA MET A 111 -14.48 -19.45 15.76
C MET A 111 -13.01 -19.04 15.68
N LEU A 112 -12.10 -19.99 15.47
CA LEU A 112 -10.69 -19.69 15.19
C LEU A 112 -10.55 -18.85 13.92
N ALA A 113 -11.29 -19.16 12.85
CA ALA A 113 -11.29 -18.37 11.63
C ALA A 113 -11.76 -16.92 11.89
N ALA A 114 -12.88 -16.74 12.60
CA ALA A 114 -13.43 -15.42 12.93
C ALA A 114 -12.49 -14.58 13.81
N ILE A 115 -11.92 -15.19 14.86
CA ILE A 115 -11.00 -14.51 15.79
C ILE A 115 -9.69 -14.18 15.08
N THR A 116 -9.10 -15.12 14.34
CA THR A 116 -7.85 -14.89 13.59
C THR A 116 -8.04 -13.80 12.55
N TYR A 117 -9.17 -13.78 11.84
CA TYR A 117 -9.50 -12.72 10.89
C TYR A 117 -9.62 -11.36 11.59
N THR A 118 -10.38 -11.29 12.69
CA THR A 118 -10.58 -10.04 13.45
C THR A 118 -9.26 -9.50 13.98
N ILE A 119 -8.44 -10.35 14.61
CA ILE A 119 -7.11 -9.97 15.10
C ILE A 119 -6.23 -9.53 13.91
N SER A 120 -6.23 -10.26 12.78
CA SER A 120 -5.46 -9.85 11.62
C SER A 120 -5.88 -8.47 11.10
N LEU A 121 -7.16 -8.09 11.14
CA LEU A 121 -7.61 -6.80 10.64
C LEU A 121 -7.03 -5.62 11.43
N PHE A 122 -6.88 -5.77 12.75
CA PHE A 122 -6.32 -4.74 13.62
C PHE A 122 -4.80 -4.75 13.69
N PHE A 123 -4.18 -5.93 13.55
CA PHE A 123 -2.75 -6.12 13.72
C PHE A 123 -1.98 -6.26 12.40
N TRP A 124 -2.66 -6.28 11.26
CA TRP A 124 -2.02 -6.32 9.96
C TRP A 124 -1.50 -4.93 9.60
N PRO A 125 -0.18 -4.78 9.41
CA PRO A 125 0.42 -3.51 9.06
C PRO A 125 0.33 -3.31 7.55
N THR A 126 -0.89 -3.21 7.00
CA THR A 126 -1.06 -2.43 5.77
C THR A 126 -1.44 -1.02 6.15
N PRO A 127 -0.69 0.00 5.70
CA PRO A 127 -1.24 1.33 5.61
C PRO A 127 -2.38 1.26 4.58
N ALA A 128 -3.60 1.52 5.05
CA ALA A 128 -4.64 2.02 4.17
C ALA A 128 -4.35 3.50 3.86
#